data_AF-A0A519SNX6-F1
#
_entry.id   AF-A0A519SNX6-F1
#
_cell.length_a   1.000
_cell.length_b   1.000
_cell.length_c   1.000
_cell.angle_alpha   90.00
_cell.angle_beta   90.00
_cell.angle_gamma   90.00
#
_symmetry.space_group_name_H-M   'P 1'
#
loop_
_entity.id
_entity.type
_entity.pdbx_description
1 polymer ?
#
loop_
_entity_poly.entity_id
_entity_poly.type
_entity_poly.pdbx_seq_one_letter_code
_entity_poly.pdbx_strand_id
1 'polypeptide(L)' 'MNTLTFAPASAATYVATAEQAARQREVDNALLVQALCERRPDTRVLARLKRYVIGELSREQAFAELYTGSY' A
#
# COMPACT_ATOMS: atom_id res chain seq x y z
N MET A 1 -6.95 -4.87 44.90
CA MET A 1 -6.30 -4.22 43.74
C MET A 1 -6.70 -4.98 42.51
N ASN A 2 -7.61 -4.45 41.69
CA ASN A 2 -8.03 -5.10 40.44
C ASN A 2 -7.19 -4.49 39.30
N THR A 3 -6.23 -5.25 38.79
CA THR A 3 -5.51 -4.91 37.56
C THR A 3 -6.43 -5.15 36.38
N LEU A 4 -7.01 -4.07 35.85
CA LEU A 4 -7.68 -4.08 34.56
C LEU A 4 -6.61 -4.25 33.47
N THR A 5 -6.37 -5.50 33.06
CA THR A 5 -5.51 -5.82 31.92
C THR A 5 -6.19 -5.32 30.65
N PHE A 6 -5.74 -4.19 30.11
CA PHE A 6 -6.16 -3.69 28.80
C PHE A 6 -5.68 -4.65 27.72
N ALA A 7 -6.63 -5.20 26.95
CA ALA A 7 -6.37 -6.17 25.89
C ALA A 7 -5.60 -5.54 24.69
N PRO A 8 -4.73 -6.30 24.00
CA PRO A 8 -3.85 -5.81 22.93
C PRO A 8 -4.52 -5.56 21.56
N ALA A 9 -5.83 -5.83 21.42
CA ALA A 9 -6.53 -5.79 20.13
C ALA A 9 -6.58 -4.38 19.48
N SER A 10 -6.63 -3.33 20.30
CA SER A 10 -6.64 -1.93 19.84
C SER A 10 -5.28 -1.49 19.29
N ALA A 11 -4.17 -1.97 19.87
CA ALA A 11 -2.82 -1.68 19.38
C ALA A 11 -2.56 -2.35 18.01
N ALA A 12 -2.96 -3.62 17.85
CA ALA A 12 -2.81 -4.34 16.58
C ALA A 12 -3.62 -3.68 15.44
N THR A 13 -4.83 -3.23 15.74
CA THR A 13 -5.69 -2.53 14.76
C THR A 13 -5.10 -1.18 14.37
N TYR A 14 -4.59 -0.40 15.33
CA TYR A 14 -3.94 0.88 15.07
C TYR A 14 -2.66 0.74 14.22
N VAL A 15 -1.85 -0.28 14.49
CA VAL A 15 -0.64 -0.54 13.70
C VAL A 15 -1.01 -0.94 12.27
N ALA A 16 -2.04 -1.79 12.10
CA ALA A 16 -2.53 -2.17 10.77
C ALA A 16 -3.06 -0.98 9.97
N THR A 17 -3.76 -0.02 10.60
CA THR A 17 -4.25 1.18 9.91
C THR A 17 -3.13 2.16 9.58
N ALA A 18 -2.13 2.31 10.47
CA ALA A 18 -0.95 3.13 10.20
C ALA A 18 -0.12 2.57 9.05
N GLU A 19 0.07 1.25 9.01
CA GLU A 19 0.77 0.56 7.92
C GLU A 19 0.02 0.70 6.60
N GLN A 20 -1.30 0.47 6.59
CA GLN A 20 -2.13 0.67 5.40
C GLN A 20 -2.06 2.12 4.89
N ALA A 21 -2.07 3.11 5.78
CA ALA A 21 -1.93 4.52 5.42
C ALA A 21 -0.54 4.82 4.82
N ALA A 22 0.53 4.23 5.36
CA ALA A 22 1.87 4.36 4.80
C ALA A 22 1.95 3.77 3.38
N ARG A 23 1.39 2.57 3.19
CA ARG A 23 1.34 1.92 1.87
C ARG A 23 0.51 2.70 0.86
N GLN A 24 -0.61 3.30 1.28
CA GLN A 24 -1.40 4.17 0.41
C GLN A 24 -0.59 5.37 -0.07
N ARG A 25 0.16 6.03 0.83
CA ARG A 25 1.05 7.15 0.46
C ARG A 25 2.14 6.72 -0.53
N GLU A 26 2.71 5.52 -0.37
CA GLU A 26 3.68 4.98 -1.33
C GLU A 26 3.06 4.80 -2.72
N VAL A 27 1.84 4.26 -2.79
CA VAL A 27 1.09 4.09 -4.05
C VAL A 27 0.78 5.44 -4.69
N ASP A 28 0.28 6.41 -3.91
CA ASP A 28 -0.07 7.75 -4.40
C ASP A 28 1.16 8.46 -4.99
N ASN A 29 2.30 8.40 -4.29
CA ASN A 29 3.56 8.97 -4.77
C ASN A 29 4.02 8.32 -6.07
N ALA A 30 3.89 7.00 -6.18
CA ALA A 30 4.32 6.30 -7.38
C ALA A 30 3.41 6.60 -8.58
N LEU A 31 2.10 6.73 -8.37
CA LEU A 31 1.15 7.17 -9.40
C LEU A 31 1.39 8.63 -9.82
N LEU A 32 1.75 9.50 -8.87
CA LEU A 32 2.15 10.87 -9.17
C LEU A 32 3.39 10.89 -10.09
N VAL A 33 4.41 10.07 -9.79
CA VAL A 33 5.60 9.94 -10.66
C VAL A 33 5.22 9.47 -12.06
N GLN A 34 4.31 8.51 -12.20
CA GLN A 34 3.85 8.05 -13.52
C GLN A 34 3.14 9.17 -14.28
N ALA A 35 2.26 9.93 -13.61
CA ALA A 35 1.57 11.06 -14.21
C ALA A 35 2.54 12.18 -14.65
N LEU A 36 3.56 12.47 -13.84
CA LEU A 36 4.62 13.43 -14.19
C LEU A 36 5.45 12.97 -15.39
N CYS A 37 5.55 11.66 -15.63
CA CYS A 37 6.16 11.09 -16.82
C CYS A 37 5.18 10.91 -17.99
N GLU A 38 3.96 11.45 -17.90
CA GLU A 38 2.88 11.29 -18.89
C GLU A 38 2.51 9.81 -19.17
N ARG A 39 2.81 8.92 -18.22
CA ARG A 39 2.50 7.49 -18.30
C ARG A 39 1.23 7.18 -17.54
N ARG A 40 0.40 6.31 -18.13
CA ARG A 40 -0.78 5.77 -17.48
C ARG A 40 -0.58 4.28 -17.20
N PRO A 41 -0.45 3.87 -15.93
CA PRO A 41 -0.33 2.46 -15.57
C PRO A 41 -1.55 1.65 -16.04
N ASP A 42 -1.31 0.42 -16.49
CA ASP A 42 -2.36 -0.50 -16.90
C ASP A 42 -3.27 -0.87 -15.70
N THR A 43 -4.51 -1.25 -16.00
CA THR A 43 -5.50 -1.67 -15.00
C THR A 43 -4.99 -2.82 -14.11
N ARG A 44 -4.20 -3.75 -14.67
CA ARG A 44 -3.57 -4.85 -13.93
C ARG A 44 -2.57 -4.35 -12.88
N VAL A 45 -1.78 -3.33 -13.23
CA VAL A 45 -0.83 -2.69 -12.31
C VAL A 45 -1.60 -1.98 -11.19
N LEU A 46 -2.65 -1.23 -11.53
CA LEU A 46 -3.49 -0.56 -10.53
C LEU A 46 -4.15 -1.56 -9.55
N ALA A 47 -4.58 -2.73 -10.04
CA ALA A 47 -5.13 -3.78 -9.19
C ALA A 47 -4.08 -4.35 -8.21
N ARG A 48 -2.83 -4.56 -8.66
CA ARG A 48 -1.73 -5.02 -7.79
C ARG A 48 -1.38 -3.98 -6.72
N LEU A 49 -1.36 -2.70 -7.07
CA LEU A 49 -1.10 -1.62 -6.10
C LEU A 49 -2.18 -1.57 -5.01
N LYS A 50 -3.46 -1.77 -5.35
CA LYS A 50 -4.55 -1.85 -4.35
C LYS A 50 -4.38 -3.05 -3.41
N ARG A 51 -3.96 -4.21 -3.94
CA ARG A 51 -3.67 -5.41 -3.14
C ARG A 51 -2.47 -5.22 -2.20
N TYR A 52 -1.49 -4.42 -2.60
CA TYR A 52 -0.40 -4.01 -1.70
C TYR A 52 -0.89 -3.13 -0.55
N VAL A 53 -1.76 -2.15 -0.80
CA VAL A 53 -2.32 -1.29 0.26
C VAL A 53 -2.97 -2.12 1.37
N ILE A 54 -3.77 -3.13 1.01
CA ILE A 54 -4.42 -4.03 1.98
C ILE A 54 -3.52 -5.15 2.50
N GLY A 55 -2.29 -5.27 2.01
CA GLY A 55 -1.28 -6.21 2.50
C GLY A 55 -1.30 -7.62 1.94
N GLU A 56 -1.97 -7.84 0.81
CA GLU A 56 -1.95 -9.11 0.12
C GLU A 56 -0.69 -9.35 -0.71
N LEU A 57 0.03 -8.28 -1.10
CA LEU A 57 1.24 -8.35 -1.90
C LEU A 57 2.40 -7.64 -1.22
N SER A 58 3.61 -8.13 -1.45
CA SER A 58 4.82 -7.38 -1.10
C SER A 58 5.00 -6.17 -2.02
N ARG A 59 5.83 -5.21 -1.61
CA ARG A 59 6.17 -4.04 -2.43
C ARG A 59 6.79 -4.46 -3.76
N GLU A 60 7.72 -5.39 -3.74
CA GLU A 60 8.41 -5.91 -4.94
C GLU A 60 7.39 -6.50 -5.92
N GLN A 61 6.46 -7.32 -5.41
CA GLN A 61 5.42 -7.93 -6.22
C GLN A 61 4.44 -6.90 -6.81
N ALA A 62 4.07 -5.86 -6.06
CA ALA A 62 3.10 -4.88 -6.56
C ALA A 62 3.71 -3.87 -7.55
N PHE A 63 4.99 -3.54 -7.40
CA PHE A 63 5.66 -2.50 -8.18
C PHE A 63 6.49 -3.03 -9.36
N ALA A 64 6.68 -4.35 -9.48
CA ALA A 64 7.51 -4.97 -10.52
C ALA A 64 7.24 -4.46 -11.94
N GLU A 65 5.96 -4.26 -12.29
CA GLU A 65 5.53 -3.87 -13.64
C GLU A 65 5.22 -2.36 -13.76
N LEU A 66 5.34 -1.60 -12.67
CA LEU A 66 4.99 -0.18 -12.66
C LEU A 66 5.96 0.65 -13.52
N TYR A 67 7.23 0.23 -13.59
CA TYR A 67 8.30 0.96 -14.27
C TYR A 67 8.74 0.33 -15.59
N THR A 68 8.19 -0.83 -15.97
CA THR A 68 8.64 -1.60 -17.15
C THR A 68 8.13 -1.07 -18.48
N GLY A 69 7.41 0.06 -18.51
CA GLY A 69 7.15 0.86 -19.71
C GLY A 69 6.77 0.07 -20.96
N SER A 70 5.50 -0.33 -21.09
CA SER A 70 4.95 -0.62 -22.42
C SER A 70 4.52 0.71 -23.02
N TYR A 71 5.42 1.34 -23.76
CA TYR A 71 5.15 2.55 -24.56
C TYR A 71 4.31 2.19 -25.78
#